data_AF-M3S0F6-F1
#
_entry.id   AF-M3S0F6-F1
#
_cell.length_a   1.000
_cell.length_b   1.000
_cell.length_c   1.000
_cell.angle_alpha   90.00
_cell.angle_beta   90.00
_cell.angle_gamma   90.00
#
_symmetry.space_group_name_H-M   'P 1'
#
loop_
_entity.id
_entity.type
_entity.pdbx_description
1 polymer ?
#
loop_
_entity_poly.entity_id
_entity_poly.type
_entity_poly.pdbx_seq_one_letter_code
_entity_poly.pdbx_strand_id
1 'polypeptide(L)'
;MSEKFFHLNKLELTPSLMKEKDTISLHDIFNTPGEIYSVTLTTFVFDLQWLFDELPILTKIPVQFIHNGTLNYFDQLLIQEYKDFETFSVPLKKGCHHVKIMIILYEGGLRFVLSTANLIPLDYNLKSQGIYIKDFKPSESSTILNEKGTHFLTTLQSYFTSVNVTISYLSDFDYSTIDGWLLLSIPGIHKGNDLNKYGMKQVYDILNNKLHVQFNNHCTIAAQASSLGLFTNQYRRELSLCLTNQPESKFQIIWPTEDFIRTSETGYHGSCSFFLRSNFVKTWENYFYKFLPPFPRHLIQPHIKTYVIYEEDIPKYGILTSSNISGAAWGKPTNSSLEINNYEMGMLFIDNFTLTRFPLPYDIKQSTKYSSIDIPWINDINHEVVDVDGYIIKDNNFIKLV
;
A
#
# COMPACT_ATOMS: atom_id res chain seq x y z
N MET A 1 -20.14 -7.79 15.56
CA MET A 1 -19.60 -7.19 14.32
C MET A 1 -18.46 -8.07 13.86
N SER A 2 -18.32 -8.32 12.56
CA SER A 2 -17.19 -9.09 12.02
C SER A 2 -15.90 -8.29 12.15
N GLU A 3 -14.79 -8.98 12.42
CA GLU A 3 -13.45 -8.38 12.54
C GLU A 3 -13.01 -7.77 11.19
N LYS A 4 -12.44 -6.56 11.23
CA LYS A 4 -11.93 -5.88 10.05
C LYS A 4 -10.69 -6.62 9.51
N PHE A 5 -10.51 -6.61 8.21
CA PHE A 5 -9.29 -7.12 7.59
C PHE A 5 -8.11 -6.22 7.95
N PHE A 6 -8.26 -4.90 7.90
CA PHE A 6 -7.20 -3.96 8.24
C PHE A 6 -7.78 -2.71 8.93
N HIS A 7 -6.90 -1.89 9.47
CA HIS A 7 -7.23 -0.65 10.17
C HIS A 7 -6.75 0.58 9.39
N LEU A 8 -7.45 1.70 9.55
CA LEU A 8 -6.86 2.99 9.19
C LEU A 8 -5.89 3.44 10.28
N ASN A 9 -4.85 4.18 9.92
CA ASN A 9 -3.93 4.73 10.91
C ASN A 9 -4.61 5.75 11.83
N LYS A 10 -4.24 5.79 13.11
CA LYS A 10 -4.74 6.79 14.07
C LYS A 10 -4.22 8.17 13.68
N LEU A 11 -5.11 9.17 13.70
CA LEU A 11 -4.78 10.57 13.42
C LEU A 11 -5.21 11.44 14.59
N GLU A 12 -4.42 12.47 14.91
CA GLU A 12 -4.65 13.31 16.09
C GLU A 12 -4.79 14.80 15.77
N LEU A 13 -4.91 15.15 14.49
CA LEU A 13 -5.01 16.54 14.01
C LEU A 13 -6.21 17.32 14.56
N THR A 14 -7.34 16.64 14.83
CA THR A 14 -8.55 17.28 15.32
C THR A 14 -9.20 16.45 16.44
N PRO A 15 -10.02 17.07 17.32
CA PRO A 15 -10.76 16.34 18.35
C PRO A 15 -11.65 15.21 17.84
N SER A 16 -12.13 15.33 16.59
CA SER A 16 -12.94 14.31 15.94
C SER A 16 -12.10 13.11 15.48
N LEU A 17 -10.90 13.37 14.94
CA LEU A 17 -9.95 12.31 14.55
C LEU A 17 -9.40 11.57 15.77
N MET A 18 -9.10 12.28 16.86
CA MET A 18 -8.68 11.65 18.13
C MET A 18 -9.72 10.69 18.72
N LYS A 19 -11.00 10.84 18.34
CA LYS A 19 -12.13 9.99 18.78
C LYS A 19 -12.54 8.95 17.74
N GLU A 20 -11.86 8.89 16.59
CA GLU A 20 -12.13 7.88 15.58
C GLU A 20 -11.89 6.49 16.17
N LYS A 21 -12.83 5.57 15.93
CA LYS A 21 -12.76 4.20 16.46
C LYS A 21 -12.08 3.28 15.47
N ASP A 22 -11.55 2.18 15.98
CA ASP A 22 -10.94 1.10 15.19
C ASP A 22 -9.75 1.55 14.30
N THR A 23 -9.07 2.61 14.71
CA THR A 23 -7.80 3.06 14.10
C THR A 23 -6.61 2.54 14.89
N ILE A 24 -5.44 2.48 14.27
CA ILE A 24 -4.21 1.99 14.92
C ILE A 24 -3.05 2.97 14.75
N SER A 25 -2.34 3.28 15.84
CA SER A 25 -1.12 4.09 15.78
C SER A 25 0.11 3.24 15.48
N LEU A 26 1.23 3.89 15.18
CA LEU A 26 2.52 3.20 15.05
C LEU A 26 2.92 2.51 16.37
N HIS A 27 2.65 3.12 17.53
CA HIS A 27 2.94 2.51 18.83
C HIS A 27 2.10 1.24 19.09
N ASP A 28 0.82 1.25 18.71
CA ASP A 28 -0.07 0.09 18.90
C ASP A 28 0.44 -1.15 18.13
N ILE A 29 1.10 -0.95 16.99
CA ILE A 29 1.72 -2.03 16.21
C ILE A 29 2.80 -2.77 17.04
N PHE A 30 3.55 -2.03 17.86
CA PHE A 30 4.63 -2.55 18.71
C PHE A 30 4.16 -2.96 20.10
N ASN A 31 2.87 -2.78 20.41
CA ASN A 31 2.25 -3.34 21.61
C ASN A 31 1.87 -4.80 21.35
N THR A 32 2.87 -5.69 21.49
CA THR A 32 2.71 -7.15 21.32
C THR A 32 2.23 -7.81 22.63
N PRO A 33 1.60 -9.00 22.56
CA PRO A 33 1.18 -9.74 23.76
C PRO A 33 2.33 -10.14 24.71
N GLY A 34 3.55 -10.24 24.20
CA GLY A 34 4.76 -10.59 24.95
C GLY A 34 5.96 -9.74 24.53
N GLU A 35 7.11 -9.93 25.19
CA GLU A 35 8.33 -9.15 24.93
C GLU A 35 8.81 -9.29 23.47
N ILE A 36 9.19 -8.18 22.84
CA ILE A 36 9.71 -8.20 21.46
C ILE A 36 11.17 -8.64 21.48
N TYR A 37 11.50 -9.69 20.71
CA TYR A 37 12.86 -10.21 20.58
C TYR A 37 13.62 -9.64 19.39
N SER A 38 12.94 -9.39 18.26
CA SER A 38 13.58 -8.79 17.08
C SER A 38 12.56 -8.21 16.12
N VAL A 39 12.99 -7.28 15.27
CA VAL A 39 12.13 -6.68 14.24
C VAL A 39 12.86 -6.62 12.90
N THR A 40 12.21 -7.10 11.84
CA THR A 40 12.59 -6.76 10.47
C THR A 40 11.58 -5.75 9.92
N LEU A 41 12.03 -4.57 9.53
CA LEU A 41 11.15 -3.52 8.99
C LEU A 41 11.65 -3.01 7.64
N THR A 42 10.70 -2.61 6.80
CA THR A 42 11.01 -2.06 5.49
C THR A 42 10.04 -0.97 5.08
N THR A 43 10.53 -0.04 4.27
CA THR A 43 9.78 1.11 3.76
C THR A 43 10.41 1.65 2.47
N PHE A 44 9.77 2.66 1.87
CA PHE A 44 10.33 3.42 0.76
C PHE A 44 11.03 4.69 1.23
N VAL A 45 10.29 5.57 1.93
CA VAL A 45 10.81 6.79 2.56
C VAL A 45 10.86 6.58 4.08
N PHE A 46 11.85 7.15 4.74
CA PHE A 46 12.02 7.08 6.19
C PHE A 46 12.67 8.33 6.75
N ASP A 47 12.43 8.57 8.03
CA ASP A 47 13.16 9.49 8.89
C ASP A 47 13.59 8.67 10.12
N LEU A 48 14.88 8.33 10.22
CA LEU A 48 15.38 7.45 11.27
C LEU A 48 15.35 8.10 12.65
N GLN A 49 15.62 9.40 12.72
CA GLN A 49 15.57 10.12 14.00
C GLN A 49 14.14 10.07 14.55
N TRP A 50 13.16 10.48 13.73
CA TRP A 50 11.76 10.39 14.10
C TRP A 50 11.36 8.95 14.45
N LEU A 51 11.78 7.97 13.65
CA LEU A 51 11.44 6.56 13.90
C LEU A 51 11.94 6.07 15.26
N PHE A 52 13.16 6.45 15.68
CA PHE A 52 13.70 6.10 16.99
C PHE A 52 13.02 6.84 18.14
N ASP A 53 12.62 8.09 17.91
CA ASP A 53 11.86 8.86 18.90
C ASP A 53 10.45 8.28 19.11
N GLU A 54 9.77 7.88 18.02
CA GLU A 54 8.46 7.22 18.06
C GLU A 54 8.54 5.78 18.57
N LEU A 55 9.59 5.04 18.22
CA LEU A 55 9.76 3.65 18.63
C LEU A 55 11.11 3.43 19.31
N PRO A 56 11.29 3.91 20.55
CA PRO A 56 12.54 3.74 21.29
C PRO A 56 12.90 2.28 21.58
N ILE A 57 11.99 1.33 21.34
CA ILE A 57 12.30 -0.10 21.44
C ILE A 57 13.28 -0.56 20.35
N LEU A 58 13.27 0.07 19.17
CA LEU A 58 14.14 -0.29 18.04
C LEU A 58 15.63 -0.07 18.35
N THR A 59 15.95 0.70 19.39
CA THR A 59 17.33 0.93 19.85
C THR A 59 17.80 -0.09 20.89
N LYS A 60 16.92 -1.01 21.31
CA LYS A 60 17.16 -1.97 22.42
C LYS A 60 17.13 -3.43 22.00
N ILE A 61 16.71 -3.72 20.77
CA ILE A 61 16.53 -5.07 20.25
C ILE A 61 17.24 -5.21 18.90
N PRO A 62 17.53 -6.44 18.46
CA PRO A 62 17.95 -6.71 17.09
C PRO A 62 16.95 -6.19 16.06
N VAL A 63 17.44 -5.38 15.13
CA VAL A 63 16.66 -4.83 14.03
C VAL A 63 17.34 -5.10 12.69
N GLN A 64 16.56 -5.58 11.72
CA GLN A 64 16.95 -5.60 10.30
C GLN A 64 16.12 -4.55 9.54
N PHE A 65 16.77 -3.50 9.05
CA PHE A 65 16.12 -2.42 8.32
C PHE A 65 16.43 -2.48 6.82
N ILE A 66 15.43 -2.88 6.03
CA ILE A 66 15.53 -3.01 4.58
C ILE A 66 15.06 -1.71 3.95
N HIS A 67 15.93 -1.02 3.22
CA HIS A 67 15.64 0.32 2.72
C HIS A 67 15.94 0.51 1.23
N ASN A 68 15.26 1.49 0.65
CA ASN A 68 15.49 1.92 -0.72
C ASN A 68 16.70 2.87 -0.78
N GLY A 69 17.66 2.59 -1.67
CA GLY A 69 18.76 3.52 -1.95
C GLY A 69 19.87 3.54 -0.88
N THR A 70 20.55 4.67 -0.73
CA THR A 70 21.71 4.85 0.16
C THR A 70 21.33 5.66 1.40
N LEU A 71 21.87 5.28 2.56
CA LEU A 71 21.75 6.05 3.79
C LEU A 71 22.57 7.35 3.69
N ASN A 72 22.03 8.45 4.20
CA ASN A 72 22.80 9.70 4.31
C ASN A 72 23.81 9.62 5.47
N TYR A 73 24.71 10.60 5.60
CA TYR A 73 25.75 10.57 6.64
C TYR A 73 25.17 10.59 8.07
N PHE A 74 24.10 11.35 8.31
CA PHE A 74 23.43 11.41 9.61
C PHE A 74 22.75 10.08 9.95
N ASP A 75 22.07 9.46 8.98
CA ASP A 75 21.47 8.13 9.15
C ASP A 75 22.53 7.10 9.58
N GLN A 76 23.70 7.12 8.91
CA GLN A 76 24.79 6.20 9.22
C GLN A 76 25.33 6.41 10.64
N LEU A 77 25.46 7.67 11.09
CA LEU A 77 25.88 7.98 12.46
C LEU A 77 24.85 7.51 13.49
N LEU A 78 23.57 7.78 13.26
CA LEU A 78 22.48 7.33 14.14
C LEU A 78 22.47 5.81 14.29
N ILE A 79 22.64 5.08 13.19
CA ILE A 79 22.67 3.61 13.21
C ILE A 79 23.90 3.09 13.97
N GLN A 80 25.06 3.75 13.85
CA GLN A 80 26.28 3.34 14.55
C GLN A 80 26.16 3.43 16.08
N GLU A 81 25.22 4.22 16.60
CA GLU A 81 24.93 4.26 18.04
C GLU A 81 24.25 2.98 18.55
N TYR A 82 23.64 2.20 17.64
CA TYR A 82 22.83 1.02 17.97
C TYR A 82 23.42 -0.24 17.34
N LYS A 83 24.19 -0.98 18.15
CA LYS A 83 24.98 -2.13 17.70
C LYS A 83 24.19 -3.23 16.97
N ASP A 84 22.94 -3.48 17.39
CA ASP A 84 22.11 -4.55 16.85
C ASP A 84 21.13 -4.05 15.76
N PHE A 85 21.38 -2.87 15.18
CA PHE A 85 20.61 -2.32 14.06
C PHE A 85 21.36 -2.55 12.73
N GLU A 86 20.95 -3.56 12.00
CA GLU A 86 21.52 -3.92 10.69
C GLU A 86 20.71 -3.31 9.54
N THR A 87 21.38 -2.78 8.52
CA THR A 87 20.71 -2.21 7.34
C THR A 87 21.00 -2.97 6.07
N PHE A 88 19.96 -3.14 5.24
CA PHE A 88 20.03 -3.81 3.96
C PHE A 88 19.53 -2.89 2.86
N SER A 89 20.45 -2.41 2.02
CA SER A 89 20.09 -1.63 0.84
C SER A 89 19.63 -2.56 -0.28
N VAL A 90 18.46 -2.28 -0.86
CA VAL A 90 17.92 -3.11 -1.93
C VAL A 90 18.63 -2.81 -3.26
N PRO A 91 19.21 -3.83 -3.93
CA PRO A 91 19.98 -3.64 -5.16
C PRO A 91 19.06 -3.38 -6.36
N LEU A 92 18.75 -2.12 -6.64
CA LEU A 92 17.85 -1.71 -7.71
C LEU A 92 18.62 -1.35 -8.98
N LYS A 93 18.25 -1.97 -10.11
CA LYS A 93 18.69 -1.53 -11.45
C LYS A 93 17.78 -0.43 -12.03
N LYS A 94 16.49 -0.51 -11.73
CA LYS A 94 15.41 0.38 -12.18
C LYS A 94 14.24 0.26 -11.20
N GLY A 95 13.39 1.28 -11.18
CA GLY A 95 12.22 1.36 -10.30
C GLY A 95 12.62 1.60 -8.84
N CYS A 96 11.77 1.19 -7.91
CA CYS A 96 11.96 1.43 -6.48
C CYS A 96 11.60 0.23 -5.61
N HIS A 97 12.09 0.24 -4.38
CA HIS A 97 11.65 -0.64 -3.32
C HIS A 97 10.50 0.02 -2.55
N HIS A 98 9.26 -0.43 -2.78
CA HIS A 98 8.06 0.24 -2.29
C HIS A 98 7.25 -0.60 -1.28
N VAL A 99 7.76 -1.79 -0.91
CA VAL A 99 7.24 -2.65 0.15
C VAL A 99 7.34 -1.95 1.50
N LYS A 100 6.30 -2.10 2.32
CA LYS A 100 6.15 -1.50 3.65
C LYS A 100 5.57 -2.55 4.59
N ILE A 101 6.45 -3.34 5.18
CA ILE A 101 6.07 -4.40 6.12
C ILE A 101 6.91 -4.34 7.39
N MET A 102 6.40 -4.96 8.44
CA MET A 102 7.13 -5.25 9.67
C MET A 102 6.92 -6.72 10.04
N ILE A 103 8.00 -7.41 10.37
CA ILE A 103 8.01 -8.73 10.98
C ILE A 103 8.51 -8.53 12.41
N ILE A 104 7.64 -8.75 13.40
CA ILE A 104 7.95 -8.53 14.81
C ILE A 104 7.90 -9.89 15.49
N LEU A 105 9.06 -10.42 15.86
CA LEU A 105 9.18 -11.63 16.67
C LEU A 105 9.03 -11.26 18.13
N TYR A 106 8.10 -11.90 18.84
CA TYR A 106 7.86 -11.63 20.26
C TYR A 106 7.64 -12.94 21.04
N GLU A 107 7.64 -12.84 22.36
CA GLU A 107 7.37 -13.97 23.25
C GLU A 107 5.99 -14.59 22.94
N GLY A 108 6.01 -15.82 22.43
CA GLY A 108 4.81 -16.58 22.10
C GLY A 108 4.25 -16.36 20.69
N GLY A 109 4.90 -15.59 19.81
CA GLY A 109 4.42 -15.44 18.44
C GLY A 109 5.24 -14.56 17.49
N LEU A 110 4.71 -14.41 16.28
CA LEU A 110 5.22 -13.53 15.24
C LEU A 110 4.09 -12.65 14.73
N ARG A 111 4.31 -11.33 14.73
CA ARG A 111 3.38 -10.35 14.17
C ARG A 111 3.85 -9.94 12.78
N PHE A 112 2.98 -10.11 11.80
CA PHE A 112 3.13 -9.57 10.45
C PHE A 112 2.31 -8.29 10.31
N VAL A 113 2.94 -7.25 9.78
CA VAL A 113 2.30 -5.97 9.48
C VAL A 113 2.50 -5.67 8.01
N LEU A 114 1.43 -5.32 7.30
CA LEU A 114 1.48 -4.72 5.97
C LEU A 114 0.86 -3.32 6.07
N SER A 115 1.65 -2.30 5.73
CA SER A 115 1.24 -0.90 5.81
C SER A 115 1.32 -0.22 4.44
N THR A 116 0.56 0.84 4.24
CA THR A 116 0.72 1.74 3.09
C THR A 116 1.57 2.97 3.41
N ALA A 117 1.91 3.17 4.69
CA ALA A 117 2.64 4.31 5.22
C ALA A 117 4.16 4.14 5.09
N ASN A 118 4.83 5.18 4.62
CA ASN A 118 6.26 5.37 4.84
C ASN A 118 6.55 5.63 6.32
N LEU A 119 7.76 5.32 6.79
CA LEU A 119 8.20 5.57 8.16
C LEU A 119 8.63 7.04 8.33
N ILE A 120 7.68 7.96 8.16
CA ILE A 120 7.83 9.40 8.35
C ILE A 120 6.60 9.97 9.07
N PRO A 121 6.73 11.12 9.78
CA PRO A 121 5.61 11.72 10.50
C PRO A 121 4.42 12.03 9.57
N LEU A 122 4.69 12.55 8.37
CA LEU A 122 3.66 12.93 7.40
C LEU A 122 2.69 11.77 7.10
N ASP A 123 3.20 10.55 6.95
CA ASP A 123 2.41 9.41 6.54
C ASP A 123 1.58 8.83 7.69
N TYR A 124 2.12 8.79 8.91
CA TYR A 124 1.43 8.25 10.08
C TYR A 124 0.50 9.27 10.76
N ASN A 125 0.83 10.57 10.69
CA ASN A 125 0.15 11.59 11.48
C ASN A 125 -0.78 12.49 10.67
N LEU A 126 -0.62 12.57 9.34
CA LEU A 126 -1.32 13.56 8.51
C LEU A 126 -2.05 12.99 7.29
N LYS A 127 -1.95 11.68 7.04
CA LYS A 127 -2.52 11.03 5.85
C LYS A 127 -3.35 9.81 6.20
N SER A 128 -4.30 9.46 5.34
CA SER A 128 -5.04 8.20 5.47
C SER A 128 -4.25 7.04 4.87
N GLN A 129 -3.93 6.07 5.72
CA GLN A 129 -3.17 4.86 5.42
C GLN A 129 -3.96 3.62 5.83
N GLY A 130 -3.67 2.47 5.21
CA GLY A 130 -4.18 1.17 5.64
C GLY A 130 -3.08 0.34 6.29
N ILE A 131 -3.41 -0.33 7.40
CA ILE A 131 -2.50 -1.14 8.21
C ILE A 131 -3.17 -2.48 8.51
N TYR A 132 -2.69 -3.55 7.88
CA TYR A 132 -3.05 -4.94 8.18
C TYR A 132 -2.11 -5.49 9.24
N ILE A 133 -2.63 -6.10 10.29
CA ILE A 133 -1.85 -6.74 11.35
C ILE A 133 -2.37 -8.16 11.56
N LYS A 134 -1.46 -9.12 11.64
CA LYS A 134 -1.79 -10.49 11.99
C LYS A 134 -0.73 -11.11 12.88
N ASP A 135 -1.17 -11.71 13.97
CA ASP A 135 -0.32 -12.47 14.89
C ASP A 135 -0.42 -13.97 14.57
N PHE A 136 0.72 -14.63 14.54
CA PHE A 136 0.87 -16.07 14.29
C PHE A 136 1.50 -16.74 15.49
N LYS A 137 0.99 -17.91 15.84
CA LYS A 137 1.55 -18.75 16.89
C LYS A 137 2.70 -19.58 16.32
N PRO A 138 3.65 -20.02 17.17
CA PRO A 138 4.63 -21.02 16.78
C PRO A 138 3.92 -22.28 16.25
N SER A 139 4.50 -22.90 15.23
CA SER A 139 4.07 -24.18 14.69
C SER A 139 4.27 -25.27 15.73
N GLU A 140 3.28 -26.17 15.82
CA GLU A 140 3.42 -27.43 16.56
C GLU A 140 3.95 -28.52 15.62
N SER A 141 4.43 -29.63 16.17
CA SER A 141 4.97 -30.75 15.37
C SER A 141 3.97 -31.36 14.37
N SER A 142 2.69 -31.07 14.51
CA SER A 142 1.60 -31.54 13.64
C SER A 142 0.97 -30.46 12.75
N THR A 143 1.50 -29.23 12.79
CA THR A 143 0.96 -28.12 11.99
C THR A 143 1.12 -28.41 10.51
N ILE A 144 -0.01 -28.42 9.78
CA ILE A 144 -0.06 -28.47 8.33
C ILE A 144 -0.70 -27.17 7.86
N LEU A 145 0.07 -26.35 7.15
CA LEU A 145 -0.44 -25.11 6.59
C LEU A 145 -1.51 -25.41 5.54
N ASN A 146 -2.60 -24.66 5.57
CA ASN A 146 -3.53 -24.64 4.44
C ASN A 146 -2.88 -23.97 3.22
N GLU A 147 -3.57 -24.02 2.07
CA GLU A 147 -3.03 -23.49 0.81
C GLU A 147 -2.66 -22.00 0.92
N LYS A 148 -3.51 -21.20 1.59
CA LYS A 148 -3.30 -19.76 1.78
C LYS A 148 -2.10 -19.46 2.67
N GLY A 149 -1.93 -20.20 3.77
CA GLY A 149 -0.77 -20.11 4.67
C GLY A 149 0.53 -20.53 3.99
N THR A 150 0.50 -21.59 3.18
CA THR A 150 1.64 -22.03 2.36
C THR A 150 2.02 -20.97 1.32
N HIS A 151 1.02 -20.39 0.65
CA HIS A 151 1.22 -19.29 -0.30
C HIS A 151 1.83 -18.06 0.39
N PHE A 152 1.33 -17.70 1.57
CA PHE A 152 1.85 -16.59 2.37
C PHE A 152 3.34 -16.79 2.70
N LEU A 153 3.70 -17.93 3.31
CA LEU A 153 5.08 -18.22 3.70
C LEU A 153 6.03 -18.21 2.51
N THR A 154 5.69 -18.94 1.44
CA THR A 154 6.54 -19.05 0.24
C THR A 154 6.70 -17.72 -0.51
N THR A 155 5.64 -16.90 -0.56
CA THR A 155 5.69 -15.55 -1.15
C THR A 155 6.58 -14.63 -0.30
N LEU A 156 6.44 -14.68 1.03
CA LEU A 156 7.25 -13.86 1.94
C LEU A 156 8.73 -14.26 1.89
N GLN A 157 9.04 -15.55 1.87
CA GLN A 157 10.41 -16.06 1.67
C GLN A 157 11.00 -15.63 0.32
N SER A 158 10.19 -15.62 -0.75
CA SER A 158 10.61 -15.15 -2.07
C SER A 158 11.00 -13.67 -2.05
N TYR A 159 10.24 -12.84 -1.32
CA TYR A 159 10.59 -11.43 -1.10
C TYR A 159 11.94 -11.30 -0.39
N PHE A 160 12.12 -11.92 0.79
CA PHE A 160 13.36 -11.79 1.56
C PHE A 160 14.58 -12.32 0.80
N THR A 161 14.43 -13.44 0.09
CA THR A 161 15.47 -13.97 -0.80
C THR A 161 15.85 -12.94 -1.87
N SER A 162 14.88 -12.26 -2.48
CA SER A 162 15.14 -11.29 -3.55
C SER A 162 15.87 -10.02 -3.10
N VAL A 163 15.78 -9.68 -1.82
CA VAL A 163 16.49 -8.54 -1.21
C VAL A 163 17.73 -8.98 -0.41
N ASN A 164 18.12 -10.25 -0.51
CA ASN A 164 19.27 -10.84 0.18
C ASN A 164 19.22 -10.71 1.72
N VAL A 165 18.02 -10.83 2.30
CA VAL A 165 17.81 -10.82 3.76
C VAL A 165 17.36 -12.21 4.19
N THR A 166 17.88 -12.67 5.33
CA THR A 166 17.49 -13.96 5.91
C THR A 166 16.76 -13.74 7.22
N ILE A 167 15.56 -14.33 7.32
CA ILE A 167 14.80 -14.45 8.55
C ILE A 167 14.60 -15.95 8.80
N SER A 168 15.49 -16.55 9.59
CA SER A 168 15.58 -18.01 9.76
C SER A 168 14.34 -18.63 10.39
N TYR A 169 13.63 -17.87 11.23
CA TYR A 169 12.50 -18.34 12.01
C TYR A 169 11.16 -18.28 11.26
N LEU A 170 11.09 -17.82 10.00
CA LEU A 170 9.80 -17.70 9.29
C LEU A 170 9.07 -19.03 9.18
N SER A 171 9.78 -20.15 9.03
CA SER A 171 9.17 -21.47 8.91
C SER A 171 8.63 -22.03 10.24
N ASP A 172 8.91 -21.36 11.36
CA ASP A 172 8.60 -21.85 12.70
C ASP A 172 7.19 -21.43 13.18
N PHE A 173 6.39 -20.78 12.32
CA PHE A 173 5.07 -20.23 12.67
C PHE A 173 3.92 -20.79 11.83
N ASP A 174 2.75 -20.87 12.45
CA ASP A 174 1.52 -21.33 11.81
C ASP A 174 0.77 -20.15 11.14
N TYR A 175 0.85 -20.10 9.81
CA TYR A 175 0.18 -19.09 8.98
C TYR A 175 -1.23 -19.48 8.54
N SER A 176 -1.80 -20.58 9.04
CA SER A 176 -3.12 -21.08 8.64
C SER A 176 -4.25 -20.07 8.87
N THR A 177 -4.06 -19.11 9.78
CA THR A 177 -5.06 -18.10 10.15
C THR A 177 -5.04 -16.83 9.28
N ILE A 178 -4.13 -16.71 8.29
CA ILE A 178 -4.03 -15.53 7.43
C ILE A 178 -5.35 -15.22 6.71
N ASP A 179 -5.76 -13.95 6.69
CA ASP A 179 -7.08 -13.55 6.19
C ASP A 179 -7.15 -13.43 4.66
N GLY A 180 -6.03 -13.13 4.00
CA GLY A 180 -5.95 -12.90 2.56
C GLY A 180 -4.75 -13.56 1.88
N TRP A 181 -4.68 -13.41 0.57
CA TRP A 181 -3.58 -13.92 -0.25
C TRP A 181 -2.51 -12.85 -0.41
N LEU A 182 -1.28 -13.13 0.03
CA LEU A 182 -0.16 -12.21 -0.10
C LEU A 182 0.17 -12.00 -1.57
N LEU A 183 0.25 -10.73 -1.98
CA LEU A 183 0.61 -10.31 -3.32
C LEU A 183 2.02 -9.71 -3.29
N LEU A 184 2.81 -10.01 -4.32
CA LEU A 184 4.19 -9.58 -4.41
C LEU A 184 4.53 -9.16 -5.85
N SER A 185 5.21 -8.04 -5.99
CA SER A 185 5.91 -7.64 -7.21
C SER A 185 7.41 -7.64 -6.94
N ILE A 186 8.19 -8.26 -7.82
CA ILE A 186 9.65 -8.24 -7.81
C ILE A 186 10.13 -7.69 -9.15
N PRO A 187 11.08 -6.72 -9.19
CA PRO A 187 11.67 -6.24 -10.43
C PRO A 187 12.29 -7.36 -11.26
N GLY A 188 11.97 -7.40 -12.55
CA GLY A 188 12.47 -8.44 -13.45
C GLY A 188 11.59 -8.64 -14.68
N ILE A 189 12.06 -9.50 -15.57
CA ILE A 189 11.29 -9.98 -16.72
C ILE A 189 10.91 -11.43 -16.45
N HIS A 190 9.67 -11.64 -16.02
CA HIS A 190 9.16 -12.95 -15.62
C HIS A 190 8.58 -13.69 -16.82
N LYS A 191 8.93 -14.98 -16.99
CA LYS A 191 8.56 -15.83 -18.14
C LYS A 191 8.29 -17.26 -17.68
N GLY A 192 7.61 -18.05 -18.52
CA GLY A 192 7.38 -19.47 -18.26
C GLY A 192 6.69 -19.69 -16.91
N ASN A 193 7.27 -20.55 -16.07
CA ASN A 193 6.73 -20.88 -14.74
C ASN A 193 6.70 -19.70 -13.77
N ASP A 194 7.46 -18.63 -14.04
CA ASP A 194 7.49 -17.42 -13.18
C ASP A 194 6.48 -16.35 -13.63
N LEU A 195 5.84 -16.51 -14.80
CA LEU A 195 4.96 -15.50 -15.39
C LEU A 195 3.83 -15.08 -14.45
N ASN A 196 3.28 -16.05 -13.70
CA ASN A 196 2.15 -15.88 -12.81
C ASN A 196 2.55 -15.69 -11.34
N LYS A 197 3.85 -15.60 -11.01
CA LYS A 197 4.28 -15.50 -9.61
C LYS A 197 4.12 -14.10 -9.02
N TYR A 198 4.10 -13.06 -9.85
CA TYR A 198 4.20 -11.69 -9.38
C TYR A 198 3.23 -10.73 -10.08
N GLY A 199 3.00 -9.57 -9.45
CA GLY A 199 2.21 -8.47 -10.01
C GLY A 199 0.78 -8.89 -10.38
N MET A 200 0.26 -8.33 -11.49
CA MET A 200 -1.14 -8.57 -11.88
C MET A 200 -1.41 -10.04 -12.21
N LYS A 201 -0.42 -10.76 -12.76
CA LYS A 201 -0.60 -12.16 -13.15
C LYS A 201 -0.68 -13.10 -11.94
N GLN A 202 -0.12 -12.72 -10.79
CA GLN A 202 -0.34 -13.42 -9.53
C GLN A 202 -1.79 -13.32 -9.07
N VAL A 203 -2.41 -12.15 -9.21
CA VAL A 203 -3.85 -11.99 -8.91
C VAL A 203 -4.68 -12.87 -9.85
N TYR A 204 -4.36 -12.87 -11.14
CA TYR A 204 -5.02 -13.74 -12.11
C TYR A 204 -4.90 -15.23 -11.73
N ASP A 205 -3.72 -15.68 -11.31
CA ASP A 205 -3.50 -17.08 -10.89
C ASP A 205 -4.33 -17.45 -9.66
N ILE A 206 -4.30 -16.61 -8.62
CA ILE A 206 -5.08 -16.84 -7.40
C ILE A 206 -6.57 -16.91 -7.73
N LEU A 207 -7.09 -15.94 -8.48
CA LEU A 207 -8.52 -15.88 -8.78
C LEU A 207 -8.98 -17.02 -9.69
N ASN A 208 -8.24 -17.32 -10.77
CA ASN A 208 -8.72 -18.23 -11.81
C ASN A 208 -8.28 -19.68 -11.60
N ASN A 209 -7.03 -19.90 -11.16
CA ASN A 209 -6.46 -21.25 -11.07
C ASN A 209 -6.60 -21.85 -9.68
N LYS A 210 -6.54 -21.04 -8.61
CA LYS A 210 -6.68 -21.54 -7.22
C LYS A 210 -8.13 -21.48 -6.73
N LEU A 211 -8.78 -20.33 -6.92
CA LEU A 211 -10.10 -20.06 -6.36
C LEU A 211 -11.25 -20.28 -7.37
N HIS A 212 -10.94 -20.37 -8.67
CA HIS A 212 -11.92 -20.52 -9.75
C HIS A 212 -13.07 -19.50 -9.69
N VAL A 213 -12.75 -18.24 -9.40
CA VAL A 213 -13.72 -17.13 -9.31
C VAL A 213 -14.38 -16.90 -10.66
N GLN A 214 -15.71 -16.89 -10.67
CA GLN A 214 -16.52 -16.61 -11.85
C GLN A 214 -17.34 -15.34 -11.66
N PHE A 215 -17.50 -14.61 -12.76
CA PHE A 215 -18.36 -13.44 -12.85
C PHE A 215 -19.42 -13.70 -13.92
N ASN A 216 -20.67 -13.52 -13.54
CA ASN A 216 -21.84 -13.67 -14.40
C ASN A 216 -22.30 -12.33 -14.97
N ASN A 217 -21.97 -11.22 -14.29
CA ASN A 217 -22.35 -9.87 -14.70
C ASN A 217 -21.14 -8.97 -14.92
N HIS A 218 -21.39 -7.72 -15.35
CA HIS A 218 -20.35 -6.74 -15.61
C HIS A 218 -19.61 -6.34 -14.34
N CYS A 219 -18.28 -6.37 -14.41
CA CYS A 219 -17.42 -5.97 -13.30
C CYS A 219 -17.03 -4.49 -13.35
N THR A 220 -16.90 -3.91 -12.16
CA THR A 220 -16.30 -2.59 -11.94
C THR A 220 -15.11 -2.72 -11.01
N ILE A 221 -13.99 -2.12 -11.39
CA ILE A 221 -12.79 -1.98 -10.57
C ILE A 221 -12.74 -0.55 -10.06
N ALA A 222 -12.97 -0.37 -8.76
CA ALA A 222 -12.77 0.91 -8.11
C ALA A 222 -11.39 0.94 -7.45
N ALA A 223 -10.50 1.75 -8.00
CA ALA A 223 -9.11 1.83 -7.60
C ALA A 223 -8.81 3.22 -7.05
N GLN A 224 -8.26 3.27 -5.85
CA GLN A 224 -7.66 4.47 -5.27
C GLN A 224 -6.15 4.25 -5.18
N ALA A 225 -5.37 5.22 -5.62
CA ALA A 225 -3.92 5.20 -5.48
C ALA A 225 -3.39 6.62 -5.22
N SER A 226 -2.09 6.74 -4.92
CA SER A 226 -1.42 8.04 -4.78
C SER A 226 -0.48 8.34 -5.96
N SER A 227 -0.29 7.42 -6.90
CA SER A 227 0.41 7.71 -8.15
C SER A 227 -0.24 6.97 -9.32
N LEU A 228 -0.23 7.64 -10.47
CA LEU A 228 -0.81 7.17 -11.72
C LEU A 228 0.26 7.18 -12.81
N GLY A 229 0.57 5.99 -13.33
CA GLY A 229 1.45 5.82 -14.48
C GLY A 229 0.73 6.05 -15.80
N LEU A 230 1.39 5.68 -16.90
CA LEU A 230 0.77 5.68 -18.23
C LEU A 230 -0.32 4.59 -18.31
N PHE A 231 -1.55 4.98 -18.64
CA PHE A 231 -2.72 4.07 -18.69
C PHE A 231 -3.19 3.82 -20.11
N THR A 232 -2.39 3.07 -20.88
CA THR A 232 -2.78 2.71 -22.26
C THR A 232 -3.97 1.78 -22.26
N ASN A 233 -4.74 1.76 -23.37
CA ASN A 233 -5.84 0.82 -23.56
C ASN A 233 -5.41 -0.65 -23.39
N GLN A 234 -4.22 -1.02 -23.88
CA GLN A 234 -3.68 -2.37 -23.70
C GLN A 234 -3.43 -2.68 -22.22
N TYR A 235 -2.74 -1.80 -21.50
CA TYR A 235 -2.44 -2.00 -20.09
C TYR A 235 -3.72 -2.05 -19.24
N ARG A 236 -4.69 -1.15 -19.50
CA ARG A 236 -6.01 -1.16 -18.87
C ARG A 236 -6.69 -2.52 -19.04
N ARG A 237 -6.81 -3.01 -20.27
CA ARG A 237 -7.50 -4.28 -20.57
C ARG A 237 -6.84 -5.47 -19.89
N GLU A 238 -5.52 -5.52 -19.88
CA GLU A 238 -4.76 -6.58 -19.21
C GLU A 238 -4.91 -6.53 -17.70
N LEU A 239 -4.84 -5.34 -17.10
CA LEU A 239 -5.10 -5.18 -15.67
C LEU A 239 -6.55 -5.56 -15.33
N SER A 240 -7.53 -5.15 -16.14
CA SER A 240 -8.93 -5.57 -15.99
C SER A 240 -9.07 -7.09 -16.03
N LEU A 241 -8.49 -7.74 -17.05
CA LEU A 241 -8.50 -9.19 -17.21
C LEU A 241 -7.90 -9.88 -15.98
N CYS A 242 -6.75 -9.40 -15.50
CA CYS A 242 -6.08 -10.00 -14.35
C CYS A 242 -6.86 -9.83 -13.04
N LEU A 243 -7.54 -8.68 -12.87
CA LEU A 243 -8.28 -8.36 -11.66
C LEU A 243 -9.73 -8.85 -11.68
N THR A 244 -10.32 -9.21 -12.81
CA THR A 244 -11.77 -9.52 -12.93
C THR A 244 -12.13 -10.63 -13.91
N ASN A 245 -11.15 -11.23 -14.60
CA ASN A 245 -11.36 -12.13 -15.74
C ASN A 245 -12.20 -11.53 -16.89
N GLN A 246 -12.38 -10.21 -16.91
CA GLN A 246 -13.13 -9.47 -17.92
C GLN A 246 -12.28 -8.28 -18.41
N PRO A 247 -11.80 -8.24 -19.66
CA PRO A 247 -10.93 -7.15 -20.13
C PRO A 247 -11.66 -5.81 -20.31
N GLU A 248 -12.99 -5.83 -20.39
CA GLU A 248 -13.83 -4.62 -20.54
C GLU A 248 -14.42 -4.11 -19.23
N SER A 249 -13.97 -4.62 -18.09
CA SER A 249 -14.42 -4.13 -16.79
C SER A 249 -14.27 -2.62 -16.68
N LYS A 250 -15.30 -1.97 -16.12
CA LYS A 250 -15.31 -0.53 -15.90
C LYS A 250 -14.24 -0.18 -14.87
N PHE A 251 -13.43 0.83 -15.16
CA PHE A 251 -12.48 1.39 -14.21
C PHE A 251 -13.01 2.68 -13.61
N GLN A 252 -13.03 2.76 -12.27
CA GLN A 252 -13.32 3.98 -11.50
C GLN A 252 -12.06 4.33 -10.71
N ILE A 253 -11.36 5.38 -11.13
CA ILE A 253 -10.13 5.84 -10.48
C ILE A 253 -10.50 6.92 -9.48
N ILE A 254 -10.46 6.58 -8.20
CA ILE A 254 -10.71 7.51 -7.11
C ILE A 254 -9.44 8.36 -6.93
N TRP A 255 -9.49 9.60 -7.38
CA TRP A 255 -8.36 10.53 -7.37
C TRP A 255 -8.77 11.87 -6.73
N PRO A 256 -7.86 12.55 -6.02
CA PRO A 256 -8.12 13.90 -5.51
C PRO A 256 -8.29 14.95 -6.61
N THR A 257 -9.23 15.87 -6.43
CA THR A 257 -9.26 17.11 -7.20
C THR A 257 -8.23 18.09 -6.64
N GLU A 258 -7.82 19.06 -7.45
CA GLU A 258 -7.00 20.18 -6.98
C GLU A 258 -7.68 20.93 -5.83
N ASP A 259 -8.98 21.21 -5.95
CA ASP A 259 -9.74 21.87 -4.89
C ASP A 259 -9.73 21.09 -3.58
N PHE A 260 -9.85 19.76 -3.63
CA PHE A 260 -9.74 18.93 -2.43
C PHE A 260 -8.33 19.03 -1.83
N ILE A 261 -7.26 18.91 -2.62
CA ILE A 261 -5.89 19.03 -2.12
C ILE A 261 -5.68 20.39 -1.44
N ARG A 262 -6.05 21.46 -2.15
CA ARG A 262 -5.89 22.84 -1.71
C ARG A 262 -6.63 23.15 -0.41
N THR A 263 -7.80 22.53 -0.20
CA THR A 263 -8.65 22.75 0.99
C THR A 263 -8.50 21.69 2.08
N SER A 264 -7.68 20.65 1.86
CA SER A 264 -7.37 19.63 2.86
C SER A 264 -6.55 20.19 4.03
N GLU A 265 -6.48 19.46 5.15
CA GLU A 265 -5.73 19.85 6.37
C GLU A 265 -4.24 20.12 6.15
N THR A 266 -3.67 19.64 5.03
CA THR A 266 -2.23 19.79 4.73
C THR A 266 -1.97 20.62 3.48
N GLY A 267 -3.02 21.19 2.87
CA GLY A 267 -2.93 22.01 1.68
C GLY A 267 -2.08 21.38 0.57
N TYR A 268 -1.36 22.23 -0.16
CA TYR A 268 -0.42 21.79 -1.18
C TYR A 268 0.81 21.09 -0.58
N HIS A 269 1.24 21.39 0.63
CA HIS A 269 2.41 20.71 1.22
C HIS A 269 2.19 19.21 1.42
N GLY A 270 0.95 18.81 1.74
CA GLY A 270 0.56 17.41 1.79
C GLY A 270 0.62 16.71 0.43
N SER A 271 0.54 17.44 -0.68
CA SER A 271 0.39 16.82 -2.00
C SER A 271 1.66 16.13 -2.52
N CYS A 272 2.79 16.27 -1.83
CA CYS A 272 4.10 15.72 -2.19
C CYS A 272 4.12 14.18 -2.37
N SER A 273 3.11 13.48 -1.85
CA SER A 273 2.93 12.04 -1.99
C SER A 273 2.06 11.64 -3.20
N PHE A 274 1.59 12.61 -4.00
CA PHE A 274 0.76 12.39 -5.17
C PHE A 274 1.48 12.65 -6.48
N PHE A 275 1.48 11.66 -7.37
CA PHE A 275 2.19 11.75 -8.64
C PHE A 275 1.30 11.37 -9.82
N LEU A 276 0.84 12.38 -10.55
CA LEU A 276 0.24 12.30 -11.87
C LEU A 276 0.89 13.40 -12.72
N ARG A 277 1.62 12.99 -13.76
CA ARG A 277 2.27 13.91 -14.70
C ARG A 277 1.28 14.42 -15.71
N SER A 278 1.37 15.70 -16.05
CA SER A 278 0.52 16.41 -17.02
C SER A 278 0.40 15.67 -18.36
N ASN A 279 1.49 15.07 -18.85
CA ASN A 279 1.51 14.30 -20.09
C ASN A 279 0.72 12.97 -20.04
N PHE A 280 0.40 12.45 -18.85
CA PHE A 280 -0.40 11.24 -18.67
C PHE A 280 -1.88 11.51 -18.42
N VAL A 281 -2.27 12.74 -18.07
CA VAL A 281 -3.66 13.11 -17.70
C VAL A 281 -4.68 12.66 -18.77
N LYS A 282 -4.37 12.86 -20.05
CA LYS A 282 -5.25 12.45 -21.17
C LYS A 282 -5.55 10.95 -21.20
N THR A 283 -4.67 10.10 -20.67
CA THR A 283 -4.92 8.66 -20.57
C THR A 283 -5.92 8.28 -19.48
N TRP A 284 -6.24 9.23 -18.58
CA TRP A 284 -7.08 9.04 -17.41
C TRP A 284 -8.42 9.81 -17.44
N GLU A 285 -8.56 10.80 -18.32
CA GLU A 285 -9.66 11.80 -18.31
C GLU A 285 -11.07 11.21 -18.17
N ASN A 286 -11.30 10.01 -18.72
CA ASN A 286 -12.60 9.36 -18.72
C ASN A 286 -12.88 8.46 -17.51
N TYR A 287 -11.87 8.27 -16.64
CA TYR A 287 -11.91 7.30 -15.55
C TYR A 287 -11.88 7.94 -14.16
N PHE A 288 -11.71 9.26 -14.04
CA PHE A 288 -11.63 9.93 -12.76
C PHE A 288 -12.96 10.02 -12.02
N TYR A 289 -12.90 9.68 -10.73
CA TYR A 289 -13.96 9.79 -9.75
C TYR A 289 -13.42 10.53 -8.53
N LYS A 290 -14.22 11.42 -7.95
CA LYS A 290 -13.80 12.28 -6.84
C LYS A 290 -13.43 11.44 -5.62
N PHE A 291 -12.24 11.69 -5.08
CA PHE A 291 -11.92 11.25 -3.74
C PHE A 291 -12.75 12.06 -2.73
N LEU A 292 -13.72 11.39 -2.10
CA LEU A 292 -14.65 11.99 -1.13
C LEU A 292 -14.51 11.24 0.19
N PRO A 293 -13.63 11.70 1.09
CA PRO A 293 -13.47 11.08 2.40
C PRO A 293 -14.67 11.41 3.31
N PRO A 294 -15.19 10.43 4.06
CA PRO A 294 -16.23 10.69 5.05
C PRO A 294 -15.65 11.42 6.28
N PHE A 295 -16.52 12.07 7.05
CA PHE A 295 -16.15 12.52 8.40
C PHE A 295 -15.74 11.32 9.28
N PRO A 296 -14.70 11.42 10.14
CA PRO A 296 -13.92 12.63 10.47
C PRO A 296 -12.78 12.96 9.50
N ARG A 297 -12.49 12.10 8.52
CA ARG A 297 -11.37 12.25 7.56
C ARG A 297 -11.66 13.16 6.36
N HIS A 298 -12.78 13.88 6.36
CA HIS A 298 -13.27 14.70 5.25
C HIS A 298 -12.26 15.72 4.65
N LEU A 299 -11.19 16.06 5.36
CA LEU A 299 -10.12 16.94 4.91
C LEU A 299 -8.74 16.26 4.89
N ILE A 300 -8.68 14.93 5.03
CA ILE A 300 -7.43 14.17 5.10
C ILE A 300 -7.10 13.54 3.75
N GLN A 301 -5.92 13.85 3.24
CA GLN A 301 -5.43 13.29 1.98
C GLN A 301 -5.10 11.79 2.11
N PRO A 302 -5.37 10.96 1.07
CA PRO A 302 -5.04 9.53 1.09
C PRO A 302 -3.60 9.27 0.66
N HIS A 303 -2.94 8.30 1.29
CA HIS A 303 -1.74 7.66 0.71
C HIS A 303 -1.85 6.14 0.66
N ILE A 304 -2.93 5.59 1.23
CA ILE A 304 -3.39 4.24 0.97
C ILE A 304 -3.55 3.95 -0.54
N LYS A 305 -3.46 2.67 -0.92
CA LYS A 305 -3.83 2.18 -2.25
C LYS A 305 -4.77 0.99 -2.09
N THR A 306 -5.96 1.10 -2.67
CA THR A 306 -7.01 0.09 -2.59
C THR A 306 -7.59 -0.21 -3.96
N TYR A 307 -7.90 -1.47 -4.20
CA TYR A 307 -8.65 -1.92 -5.37
C TYR A 307 -9.83 -2.75 -4.89
N VAL A 308 -11.05 -2.31 -5.16
CA VAL A 308 -12.26 -3.06 -4.81
C VAL A 308 -12.98 -3.46 -6.09
N ILE A 309 -13.30 -4.74 -6.18
CA ILE A 309 -13.95 -5.32 -7.35
C ILE A 309 -15.42 -5.51 -7.01
N TYR A 310 -16.26 -4.98 -7.88
CA TYR A 310 -17.71 -5.13 -7.85
C TYR A 310 -18.15 -5.96 -9.04
N GLU A 311 -19.12 -6.82 -8.79
CA GLU A 311 -19.98 -7.36 -9.84
C GLU A 311 -21.31 -6.62 -9.73
N GLU A 312 -21.64 -5.82 -10.74
CA GLU A 312 -22.68 -4.79 -10.65
C GLU A 312 -22.41 -3.85 -9.45
N ASP A 313 -23.26 -3.87 -8.42
CA ASP A 313 -23.13 -3.08 -7.19
C ASP A 313 -22.69 -3.92 -5.97
N ILE A 314 -22.37 -5.20 -6.17
CA ILE A 314 -22.01 -6.14 -5.09
C ILE A 314 -20.48 -6.23 -4.98
N PRO A 315 -19.88 -5.79 -3.86
CA PRO A 315 -18.44 -5.94 -3.63
C PRO A 315 -18.07 -7.41 -3.45
N LYS A 316 -17.08 -7.90 -4.21
CA LYS A 316 -16.65 -9.31 -4.21
C LYS A 316 -15.33 -9.52 -3.48
N TYR A 317 -14.36 -8.64 -3.68
CA TYR A 317 -13.07 -8.68 -2.99
C TYR A 317 -12.37 -7.33 -3.05
N GLY A 318 -11.34 -7.18 -2.23
CA GLY A 318 -10.54 -5.98 -2.11
C GLY A 318 -9.05 -6.29 -1.98
N ILE A 319 -8.22 -5.38 -2.47
CA ILE A 319 -6.77 -5.44 -2.37
C ILE A 319 -6.28 -4.21 -1.61
N LEU A 320 -5.53 -4.41 -0.53
CA LEU A 320 -4.73 -3.38 0.13
C LEU A 320 -3.28 -3.58 -0.29
N THR A 321 -2.59 -2.56 -0.80
CA THR A 321 -1.25 -2.74 -1.37
C THR A 321 -0.40 -1.47 -1.35
N SER A 322 0.90 -1.61 -1.54
CA SER A 322 1.78 -0.50 -1.90
C SER A 322 1.70 -0.12 -3.38
N SER A 323 1.20 -1.03 -4.24
CA SER A 323 1.14 -0.86 -5.69
C SER A 323 0.22 0.30 -6.10
N ASN A 324 0.83 1.33 -6.67
CA ASN A 324 0.14 2.37 -7.42
C ASN A 324 -0.35 1.83 -8.79
N ILE A 325 -1.22 2.59 -9.50
CA ILE A 325 -1.73 2.15 -10.81
C ILE A 325 -0.69 2.44 -11.89
N SER A 326 0.27 1.52 -12.04
CA SER A 326 1.34 1.64 -13.03
C SER A 326 1.86 0.28 -13.48
N GLY A 327 2.36 0.23 -14.72
CA GLY A 327 3.08 -0.94 -15.21
C GLY A 327 4.40 -1.21 -14.49
N ALA A 328 4.95 -0.25 -13.75
CA ALA A 328 6.14 -0.47 -12.93
C ALA A 328 5.82 -1.34 -11.69
N ALA A 329 4.66 -1.10 -11.08
CA ALA A 329 4.17 -1.80 -9.89
C ALA A 329 3.50 -3.15 -10.24
N TRP A 330 2.49 -3.14 -11.13
CA TRP A 330 1.71 -4.32 -11.47
C TRP A 330 2.31 -5.17 -12.61
N GLY A 331 3.29 -4.62 -13.32
CA GLY A 331 3.96 -5.24 -14.47
C GLY A 331 3.42 -4.76 -15.83
N LYS A 332 4.26 -4.84 -16.86
CA LYS A 332 3.89 -4.58 -18.26
C LYS A 332 3.87 -5.90 -19.00
N PRO A 333 2.69 -6.42 -19.37
CA PRO A 333 2.61 -7.67 -20.10
C PRO A 333 3.10 -7.49 -21.54
N THR A 334 3.84 -8.49 -22.02
CA THR A 334 4.11 -8.74 -23.44
C THR A 334 3.48 -10.08 -23.83
N ASN A 335 3.67 -10.55 -25.06
CA ASN A 335 3.12 -11.83 -25.52
C ASN A 335 3.58 -13.04 -24.68
N SER A 336 4.75 -12.99 -24.04
CA SER A 336 5.34 -14.13 -23.33
C SER A 336 6.07 -13.77 -22.04
N SER A 337 5.98 -12.52 -21.60
CA SER A 337 6.65 -12.05 -20.38
C SER A 337 5.87 -10.99 -19.63
N LEU A 338 6.21 -10.80 -18.36
CA LEU A 338 5.76 -9.67 -17.54
C LEU A 338 6.99 -8.90 -17.05
N GLU A 339 7.16 -7.65 -17.50
CA GLU A 339 8.23 -6.77 -16.98
C GLU A 339 7.71 -5.98 -15.77
N ILE A 340 8.28 -6.22 -14.60
CA ILE A 340 8.02 -5.46 -13.37
C ILE A 340 9.26 -4.63 -13.05
N ASN A 341 9.08 -3.40 -12.56
CA ASN A 341 10.19 -2.52 -12.21
C ASN A 341 10.27 -2.21 -10.71
N ASN A 342 9.18 -2.33 -9.95
CA ASN A 342 9.16 -2.03 -8.52
C ASN A 342 9.05 -3.29 -7.66
N TYR A 343 9.59 -3.24 -6.45
CA TYR A 343 9.14 -4.13 -5.38
C TYR A 343 7.86 -3.56 -4.78
N GLU A 344 6.80 -4.37 -4.71
CA GLU A 344 5.53 -4.00 -4.11
C GLU A 344 4.98 -5.19 -3.33
N MET A 345 4.19 -4.93 -2.29
CA MET A 345 3.51 -5.99 -1.54
C MET A 345 2.09 -5.56 -1.20
N GLY A 346 1.18 -6.52 -1.18
CA GLY A 346 -0.21 -6.28 -0.83
C GLY A 346 -0.90 -7.54 -0.34
N MET A 347 -2.18 -7.43 -0.05
CA MET A 347 -3.03 -8.54 0.38
C MET A 347 -4.35 -8.49 -0.38
N LEU A 348 -4.75 -9.61 -0.98
CA LEU A 348 -6.07 -9.82 -1.60
C LEU A 348 -7.01 -10.48 -0.59
N PHE A 349 -8.11 -9.81 -0.24
CA PHE A 349 -9.15 -10.31 0.67
C PHE A 349 -10.41 -10.66 -0.10
N ILE A 350 -10.84 -11.92 -0.04
CA ILE A 350 -12.00 -12.44 -0.78
C ILE A 350 -12.99 -13.20 0.11
N ASP A 351 -12.50 -13.94 1.11
CA ASP A 351 -13.37 -14.74 1.98
C ASP A 351 -14.22 -13.87 2.90
N ASN A 352 -15.54 -13.99 2.79
CA ASN A 352 -16.51 -13.18 3.55
C ASN A 352 -16.24 -11.67 3.40
N PHE A 353 -15.90 -11.24 2.18
CA PHE A 353 -15.59 -9.84 1.89
C PHE A 353 -16.82 -8.95 2.05
N THR A 354 -16.63 -7.84 2.77
CA THR A 354 -17.62 -6.76 2.91
C THR A 354 -16.86 -5.45 3.08
N LEU A 355 -17.47 -4.33 2.65
CA LEU A 355 -16.87 -3.00 2.86
C LEU A 355 -16.75 -2.61 4.34
N THR A 356 -17.53 -3.24 5.23
CA THR A 356 -17.38 -3.06 6.67
C THR A 356 -16.10 -3.69 7.20
N ARG A 357 -15.65 -4.79 6.60
CA ARG A 357 -14.37 -5.44 6.95
C ARG A 357 -13.19 -4.83 6.19
N PHE A 358 -13.43 -4.14 5.08
CA PHE A 358 -12.40 -3.49 4.26
C PHE A 358 -12.58 -1.96 4.33
N PRO A 359 -12.17 -1.31 5.43
CA PRO A 359 -12.48 0.11 5.66
C PRO A 359 -11.79 1.00 4.64
N LEU A 360 -12.58 1.70 3.82
CA LEU A 360 -12.09 2.68 2.85
C LEU A 360 -12.08 4.08 3.49
N PRO A 361 -11.02 4.89 3.29
CA PRO A 361 -11.01 6.29 3.73
C PRO A 361 -11.78 7.21 2.77
N TYR A 362 -12.64 6.65 1.92
CA TYR A 362 -13.49 7.33 0.97
C TYR A 362 -14.82 6.58 0.83
N ASP A 363 -15.88 7.31 0.51
CA ASP A 363 -17.17 6.71 0.22
C ASP A 363 -17.33 6.45 -1.28
N ILE A 364 -17.16 5.19 -1.68
CA ILE A 364 -17.29 4.76 -3.06
C ILE A 364 -18.69 4.99 -3.66
N LYS A 365 -19.75 4.96 -2.85
CA LYS A 365 -21.12 5.21 -3.32
C LYS A 365 -21.35 6.69 -3.57
N GLN A 366 -20.65 7.55 -2.84
CA GLN A 366 -20.71 9.00 -3.02
C GLN A 366 -19.69 9.53 -4.02
N SER A 367 -18.57 8.82 -4.25
CA SER A 367 -17.59 9.16 -5.29
C SER A 367 -18.27 9.26 -6.65
N THR A 368 -18.45 10.48 -7.15
CA THR A 368 -19.02 10.75 -8.47
C THR A 368 -17.92 10.89 -9.51
N LYS A 369 -18.24 10.61 -10.78
CA LYS A 369 -17.34 10.91 -11.89
C LYS A 369 -17.01 12.42 -11.91
N TYR A 370 -15.80 12.76 -12.34
CA TYR A 370 -15.41 14.15 -12.56
C TYR A 370 -16.35 14.81 -13.59
N SER A 371 -16.76 16.03 -13.28
CA SER A 371 -17.44 16.93 -14.22
C SER A 371 -16.42 17.69 -15.06
N SER A 372 -16.89 18.48 -16.03
CA SER A 372 -16.02 19.28 -16.91
C SER A 372 -15.25 20.40 -16.19
N ILE A 373 -15.62 20.73 -14.94
CA ILE A 373 -14.97 21.77 -14.15
C ILE A 373 -14.00 21.19 -13.10
N ASP A 374 -14.00 19.88 -12.89
CA ASP A 374 -13.12 19.25 -11.91
C ASP A 374 -11.71 19.09 -12.49
N ILE A 375 -10.72 19.61 -11.78
CA ILE A 375 -9.31 19.51 -12.15
C ILE A 375 -8.68 18.41 -11.28
N PRO A 376 -8.09 17.35 -11.86
CA PRO A 376 -7.36 16.36 -11.08
C PRO A 376 -6.09 16.99 -10.53
N TRP A 377 -5.66 16.54 -9.35
CA TRP A 377 -4.32 16.90 -8.87
C TRP A 377 -3.25 16.41 -9.85
N ILE A 378 -2.36 17.31 -10.30
CA ILE A 378 -1.29 17.07 -11.26
C ILE A 378 -0.01 17.67 -10.68
N ASN A 379 1.04 16.88 -10.51
CA ASN A 379 2.16 17.29 -9.66
C ASN A 379 3.24 18.14 -10.34
N ASP A 380 3.13 18.39 -11.65
CA ASP A 380 4.17 19.05 -12.46
C ASP A 380 3.64 20.26 -13.24
N ILE A 381 2.61 20.91 -12.71
CA ILE A 381 2.04 22.16 -13.22
C ILE A 381 1.97 23.22 -12.12
N ASN A 382 1.67 24.46 -12.50
CA ASN A 382 1.40 25.52 -11.54
C ASN A 382 -0.01 25.38 -10.97
N HIS A 383 -0.15 25.73 -9.69
CA HIS A 383 -1.40 25.81 -8.95
C HIS A 383 -1.51 27.20 -8.33
N GLU A 384 -2.28 28.09 -8.98
CA GLU A 384 -2.26 29.53 -8.68
C GLU A 384 -3.36 29.98 -7.72
N VAL A 385 -4.20 29.07 -7.25
CA VAL A 385 -5.22 29.35 -6.23
C VAL A 385 -4.64 29.06 -4.85
N VAL A 386 -4.76 29.98 -3.89
CA VAL A 386 -4.18 29.81 -2.55
C VAL A 386 -4.78 28.61 -1.80
N ASP A 387 -3.95 27.82 -1.14
CA ASP A 387 -4.38 26.76 -0.23
C ASP A 387 -4.81 27.25 1.15
N VAL A 388 -5.20 26.30 2.00
CA VAL A 388 -5.64 26.55 3.38
C VAL A 388 -4.59 27.32 4.21
N ASP A 389 -3.31 27.22 3.84
CA ASP A 389 -2.18 27.85 4.53
C ASP A 389 -1.66 29.11 3.81
N GLY A 390 -2.34 29.54 2.73
CA GLY A 390 -2.01 30.73 1.96
C GLY A 390 -0.92 30.53 0.89
N TYR A 391 -0.62 29.29 0.50
CA TYR A 391 0.39 28.97 -0.50
C TYR A 391 -0.20 28.75 -1.89
N ILE A 392 0.58 29.10 -2.92
CA ILE A 392 0.43 28.62 -4.29
C ILE A 392 1.64 27.77 -4.68
N ILE A 393 1.53 26.99 -5.76
CA ILE A 393 2.69 26.34 -6.39
C ILE A 393 2.96 26.99 -7.74
N LYS A 394 4.17 27.53 -7.92
CA LYS A 394 4.61 28.10 -9.19
C LYS A 394 6.06 27.76 -9.47
N ASP A 395 6.33 27.29 -10.68
CA ASP A 395 7.66 26.88 -11.13
C ASP A 395 8.30 25.85 -10.18
N ASN A 396 7.49 24.90 -9.69
CA ASN A 396 7.83 23.89 -8.68
C ASN A 396 8.21 24.42 -7.29
N ASN A 397 7.88 25.68 -6.97
CA ASN A 397 8.12 26.26 -5.66
C ASN A 397 6.81 26.56 -4.93
N PHE A 398 6.79 26.34 -3.62
CA PHE A 398 5.72 26.79 -2.73
C PHE A 398 5.92 28.28 -2.44
N ILE A 399 4.95 29.12 -2.81
CA ILE A 399 5.02 30.57 -2.61
C ILE A 399 3.88 31.00 -1.68
N LYS A 400 4.22 31.57 -0.53
CA LYS A 400 3.25 32.10 0.42
C LYS A 400 2.78 33.48 -0.02
N LEU A 401 1.47 33.67 -0.18
CA LEU A 401 0.86 34.93 -0.62
C LEU A 401 0.05 35.64 0.48
N VAL A 402 -0.33 34.92 1.54
CA VAL A 402 -1.16 35.43 2.65
C VAL A 402 -0.53 35.09 3.99
#